data_AF-A0A7C3VNQ3-F1
#
_entry.id   AF-A0A7C3VNQ3-F1
#
_cell.length_a   1.000
_cell.length_b   1.000
_cell.length_c   1.000
_cell.angle_alpha   90.00
_cell.angle_beta   90.00
_cell.angle_gamma   90.00
#
_symmetry.space_group_name_H-M   'P 1'
#
loop_
_entity.id
_entity.type
_entity.pdbx_description
1 polymer ?
#
loop_
_entity_poly.entity_id
_entity_poly.type
_entity_poly.pdbx_seq_one_letter_code
_entity_poly.pdbx_strand_id
1 'polypeptide(L)'
;MPRSVSYQETLIESLKNPEEAALYIEACLEEGDPEVLRLAIQDVIEAYSRMNKLSEKAQILHTKIDILLAERKEVEQLYYLSALLDELGFHLAVKVK
;
A
#
# COMPACT_ATOMS: atom_id res chain seq x y z
N MET A 1 0.45 30.64 15.22
CA MET A 1 1.39 29.62 14.75
C MET A 1 0.59 28.67 13.87
N PRO A 2 0.80 28.61 12.54
CA PRO A 2 -0.01 27.73 11.71
C PRO A 2 0.34 26.28 12.05
N ARG A 3 -0.72 25.49 12.22
CA ARG A 3 -0.74 24.11 12.69
C ARG A 3 0.27 23.27 11.94
N SER A 4 1.05 22.48 12.66
CA SER A 4 1.74 21.31 12.10
C SER A 4 0.71 20.56 11.27
N VAL A 5 0.79 20.68 9.95
CA VAL A 5 0.11 19.74 9.06
C VAL A 5 0.68 18.41 9.51
N SER A 6 -0.17 17.52 10.03
CA SER A 6 0.29 16.23 10.54
C SER A 6 1.12 15.61 9.42
N TYR A 7 2.32 15.12 9.72
CA TYR A 7 3.21 14.52 8.71
C TYR A 7 2.46 13.44 7.89
N GLN A 8 1.56 12.71 8.56
CA GLN A 8 0.62 11.80 7.93
C GLN A 8 -0.31 12.47 6.92
N GLU A 9 -0.87 13.64 7.22
CA GLU A 9 -1.76 14.35 6.30
C GLU A 9 -1.02 14.74 5.01
N THR A 10 0.20 15.28 5.12
CA THR A 10 1.05 15.60 3.95
C THR A 10 1.47 14.38 3.16
N LEU A 11 1.76 13.26 3.84
CA LEU A 11 2.06 11.99 3.19
C LEU A 11 0.85 11.50 2.40
N ILE A 12 -0.31 11.41 3.05
CA ILE A 12 -1.57 10.99 2.45
C ILE A 12 -1.97 11.88 1.26
N GLU A 13 -1.72 13.20 1.33
CA GLU A 13 -1.93 14.09 0.19
C GLU A 13 -1.02 13.78 -0.98
N SER A 14 0.25 13.44 -0.74
CA SER A 14 1.22 13.09 -1.78
C SER A 14 0.88 11.74 -2.43
N LEU A 15 0.44 10.77 -1.62
CA LEU A 15 0.01 9.43 -2.07
C LEU A 15 -1.29 9.43 -2.89
N LYS A 16 -2.00 10.56 -2.99
CA LYS A 16 -3.09 10.73 -3.96
C LYS A 16 -2.59 10.65 -5.41
N ASN A 17 -1.30 10.93 -5.64
CA ASN A 17 -0.66 10.72 -6.92
C ASN A 17 -0.22 9.26 -7.03
N PRO A 18 -0.67 8.52 -8.06
CA PRO A 18 -0.33 7.11 -8.21
C PRO A 18 1.18 6.89 -8.40
N GLU A 19 1.89 7.82 -9.02
CA GLU A 19 3.35 7.72 -9.19
C GLU A 19 4.10 7.81 -7.84
N GLU A 20 3.71 8.74 -6.97
CA GLU A 20 4.24 8.86 -5.60
C GLU A 20 3.92 7.63 -4.77
N ALA A 21 2.69 7.12 -4.86
CA ALA A 21 2.28 5.90 -4.17
C ALA A 21 3.08 4.66 -4.62
N ALA A 22 3.35 4.53 -5.93
CA ALA A 22 4.17 3.46 -6.47
C ALA A 22 5.62 3.54 -5.95
N LEU A 23 6.22 4.73 -5.97
CA LEU A 23 7.58 4.96 -5.46
C LEU A 23 7.69 4.68 -3.96
N TYR A 24 6.67 5.06 -3.19
CA TYR A 24 6.62 4.79 -1.75
C TYR A 24 6.56 3.28 -1.46
N ILE A 25 5.71 2.54 -2.16
CA ILE A 25 5.62 1.07 -2.01
C ILE A 25 6.93 0.41 -2.46
N GLU A 26 7.53 0.85 -3.58
CA GLU A 26 8.82 0.31 -4.07
C GLU A 26 9.93 0.52 -3.04
N ALA A 27 10.04 1.72 -2.45
CA ALA A 27 11.01 2.00 -1.39
C ALA A 27 10.82 1.11 -0.16
N CYS A 28 9.57 0.90 0.28
CA CYS A 28 9.26 0.01 1.41
C CYS A 28 9.54 -1.47 1.10
N LEU A 29 9.37 -1.90 -0.16
CA LEU A 29 9.76 -3.23 -0.61
C LEU A 29 11.29 -3.43 -0.61
N GLU A 30 12.06 -2.40 -0.97
CA GLU A 30 13.53 -2.45 -0.96
C GLU A 30 14.12 -2.54 0.45
N GLU A 31 13.47 -1.92 1.45
CA GLU A 31 13.88 -2.06 2.86
C GLU A 31 13.74 -3.50 3.39
N GLY A 32 12.84 -4.29 2.79
CA GLY A 32 12.67 -5.71 3.11
C GLY A 32 11.98 -5.98 4.46
N ASP A 33 11.36 -4.97 5.06
CA ASP A 33 10.60 -5.10 6.31
C ASP A 33 9.09 -5.26 6.02
N PRO A 34 8.48 -6.41 6.37
CA PRO A 34 7.06 -6.65 6.13
C PRO A 34 6.14 -5.71 6.91
N GLU A 35 6.57 -5.17 8.05
CA GLU A 35 5.78 -4.20 8.81
C GLU A 35 5.74 -2.83 8.13
N VAL A 36 6.87 -2.42 7.55
CA VAL A 36 6.98 -1.18 6.78
C VAL A 36 6.13 -1.27 5.52
N LEU A 37 6.17 -2.40 4.82
CA LEU A 37 5.32 -2.65 3.66
C LEU A 37 3.82 -2.59 4.02
N ARG A 38 3.42 -3.18 5.16
CA ARG A 38 2.04 -3.15 5.64
C ARG A 38 1.57 -1.72 5.88
N LEU A 39 2.39 -0.91 6.54
CA LEU A 39 2.11 0.51 6.78
C LEU A 39 1.97 1.28 5.46
N ALA A 40 2.88 1.05 4.51
CA ALA A 40 2.84 1.73 3.23
C ALA A 40 1.56 1.44 2.44
N ILE A 41 1.13 0.17 2.43
CA ILE A 41 -0.14 -0.24 1.81
C ILE A 41 -1.33 0.44 2.50
N GLN A 42 -1.32 0.50 3.84
CA GLN A 42 -2.37 1.14 4.62
C GLN A 42 -2.46 2.65 4.30
N ASP A 43 -1.33 3.34 4.21
CA ASP A 43 -1.28 4.77 3.86
C ASP A 43 -1.85 5.02 2.44
N VAL A 44 -1.50 4.17 1.47
CA VAL A 44 -2.00 4.28 0.08
C VAL A 44 -3.51 4.02 0.02
N ILE A 45 -4.00 3.02 0.74
CA ILE A 45 -5.44 2.73 0.85
C ILE A 45 -6.18 3.90 1.49
N GLU A 46 -5.63 4.50 2.53
CA GLU A 46 -6.22 5.67 3.17
C GLU A 46 -6.27 6.86 2.20
N ALA A 47 -5.20 7.12 1.45
CA ALA A 47 -5.17 8.16 0.42
C ALA A 47 -6.24 7.92 -0.66
N TYR A 48 -6.37 6.69 -1.15
CA TYR A 48 -7.34 6.32 -2.18
C TYR A 48 -8.78 6.33 -1.67
N SER A 49 -8.99 5.97 -0.39
CA SER A 49 -10.28 6.07 0.29
C SER A 49 -10.72 7.52 0.41
N ARG A 50 -9.81 8.44 0.77
CA ARG A 50 -10.10 9.90 0.80
C ARG A 50 -10.40 10.47 -0.58
N MET A 51 -9.88 9.87 -1.64
CA MET A 51 -10.22 10.23 -3.02
C MET A 51 -11.55 9.60 -3.51
N ASN A 52 -12.20 8.78 -2.69
CA ASN A 52 -13.37 7.98 -3.07
C ASN A 52 -13.11 7.09 -4.31
N LYS A 53 -11.84 6.69 -4.51
CA LYS A 53 -11.37 5.86 -5.62
C LYS A 53 -11.12 4.41 -5.20
N LEU A 54 -11.30 4.10 -3.93
CA LEU A 54 -11.07 2.76 -3.41
C LEU A 54 -12.22 1.82 -3.82
N SER A 55 -11.89 0.77 -4.57
CA SER A 55 -12.81 -0.31 -4.91
C SER A 55 -13.13 -1.15 -3.67
N GLU A 56 -14.37 -1.66 -3.57
CA GLU A 56 -14.80 -2.57 -2.50
C GLU A 56 -13.88 -3.82 -2.43
N LYS A 57 -13.37 -4.26 -3.58
CA LYS A 57 -12.39 -5.34 -3.68
C LYS A 57 -11.05 -5.02 -3.01
N ALA A 58 -10.54 -3.79 -3.15
CA ALA A 58 -9.28 -3.40 -2.51
C ALA A 58 -9.40 -3.41 -0.98
N GLN A 59 -10.57 -3.02 -0.44
CA GLN A 59 -10.89 -3.14 0.99
C GLN A 59 -10.91 -4.59 1.48
N ILE A 60 -11.51 -5.49 0.70
CA ILE A 60 -11.53 -6.93 1.01
C ILE A 60 -10.12 -7.52 0.96
N LEU A 61 -9.33 -7.17 -0.07
CA LEU A 61 -7.96 -7.66 -0.24
C LEU A 61 -7.03 -7.19 0.87
N HIS A 62 -7.17 -5.94 1.34
CA HIS A 62 -6.43 -5.43 2.50
C HIS A 62 -6.71 -6.27 3.76
N THR A 63 -7.99 -6.48 4.07
CA THR A 63 -8.40 -7.28 5.24
C THR A 63 -7.87 -8.72 5.13
N LYS A 64 -7.89 -9.30 3.92
CA LYS A 64 -7.32 -10.63 3.68
C LYS A 64 -5.80 -10.67 3.88
N ILE A 65 -5.07 -9.65 3.44
CA ILE A 65 -3.61 -9.58 3.63
C ILE A 65 -3.27 -9.50 5.11
N ASP A 66 -3.99 -8.72 5.92
CA ASP A 66 -3.81 -8.69 7.38
C ASP A 66 -4.00 -10.08 8.02
N ILE A 67 -5.04 -10.81 7.61
CA ILE A 67 -5.30 -12.18 8.10
C ILE A 67 -4.18 -13.12 7.67
N LEU A 68 -3.74 -13.05 6.41
CA LEU A 68 -2.68 -13.91 5.88
C LEU A 68 -1.31 -13.62 6.51
N LEU A 69 -1.03 -12.36 6.85
CA LEU A 69 0.16 -11.95 7.62
C LEU A 69 0.15 -12.59 9.01
N ALA A 70 -1.02 -12.64 9.67
CA ALA A 70 -1.17 -13.33 10.95
C ALA A 70 -1.01 -14.87 10.81
N GLU A 71 -1.47 -15.46 9.70
CA GLU A 71 -1.36 -16.90 9.42
C GLU A 71 0.03 -17.37 8.94
N ARG A 72 1.00 -16.46 8.72
CA ARG A 72 2.36 -16.76 8.22
C ARG A 72 2.41 -17.60 6.93
N LYS A 73 1.47 -17.39 5.99
CA LYS A 73 1.45 -18.06 4.69
C LYS A 73 2.17 -17.23 3.61
N GLU A 74 3.50 -17.26 3.63
CA GLU A 74 4.37 -16.35 2.86
C GLU A 74 4.14 -16.36 1.33
N VAL A 75 3.89 -17.53 0.73
CA VAL A 75 3.72 -17.64 -0.74
C VAL A 75 2.36 -17.12 -1.19
N GLU A 76 1.30 -17.40 -0.43
CA GLU A 76 -0.05 -16.91 -0.75
C GLU A 76 -0.12 -15.39 -0.61
N GLN A 77 0.53 -14.82 0.41
CA GLN A 77 0.61 -13.37 0.63
C GLN A 77 1.07 -12.62 -0.61
N LEU A 78 2.05 -13.15 -1.36
CA LEU A 78 2.60 -12.48 -2.54
C LEU A 78 1.59 -12.40 -3.70
N TYR A 79 0.80 -13.46 -3.91
CA TYR A 79 -0.28 -13.44 -4.90
C TYR A 79 -1.39 -12.47 -4.49
N TYR A 80 -1.79 -12.46 -3.22
CA TYR A 80 -2.81 -11.52 -2.74
C TYR A 80 -2.32 -10.07 -2.79
N LEU A 81 -1.04 -9.83 -2.47
CA LEU A 81 -0.39 -8.53 -2.61
C LEU A 81 -0.42 -8.08 -4.07
N SER A 82 -0.06 -8.97 -5.01
CA SER A 82 -0.12 -8.65 -6.44
C SER A 82 -1.55 -8.29 -6.89
N ALA A 83 -2.57 -9.01 -6.41
CA ALA A 83 -3.97 -8.73 -6.71
C ALA A 83 -4.45 -7.41 -6.07
N LEU A 84 -4.00 -7.09 -4.85
CA LEU A 84 -4.29 -5.82 -4.21
C LEU A 84 -3.68 -4.66 -5.00
N LEU A 85 -2.41 -4.80 -5.37
CA LEU A 85 -1.72 -3.80 -6.18
C LEU A 85 -2.44 -3.59 -7.51
N ASP A 86 -2.87 -4.65 -8.18
CA ASP A 86 -3.62 -4.57 -9.45
C ASP A 86 -4.94 -3.77 -9.29
N GLU A 87 -5.71 -4.03 -8.23
CA GLU A 87 -6.93 -3.27 -7.92
C GLU A 87 -6.65 -1.80 -7.53
N LEU A 88 -5.45 -1.50 -7.03
CA LEU A 88 -4.98 -0.14 -6.76
C LEU A 88 -4.37 0.54 -8.02
N GLY A 89 -4.25 -0.18 -9.14
CA GLY A 89 -3.68 0.31 -10.40
C GLY A 89 -2.15 0.14 -10.52
N PHE A 90 -1.55 -0.69 -9.68
CA PHE A 90 -0.12 -1.01 -9.64
C PHE A 90 0.15 -2.45 -10.08
N HIS A 91 1.36 -2.73 -10.55
CA HIS A 91 1.78 -4.09 -10.84
C HIS A 91 3.18 -4.34 -10.29
N LEU A 92 3.42 -5.56 -9.81
CA LEU A 92 4.76 -6.01 -9.41
C LEU A 92 5.57 -6.33 -10.67
N ALA A 93 6.77 -5.78 -10.76
CA ALA A 93 7.72 -6.05 -11.84
C ALA A 93 9.03 -6.61 -11.29
N VAL A 94 9.58 -7.62 -11.95
CA VAL A 94 10.90 -8.17 -11.62
C VAL A 94 11.94 -7.51 -12.53
N LYS A 95 12.89 -6.79 -11.93
CA LYS A 95 14.01 -6.13 -12.64
C LYS A 95 15.33 -6.84 -12.30
N VAL A 96 16.31 -6.79 -13.19
CA VAL A 96 17.68 -7.27 -12.92
C VAL A 96 18.34 -6.31 -11.93
N LYS A 97 19.07 -6.86 -10.96
CA LYS A 97 19.80 -6.10 -9.93
C LYS A 97 21.06 -5.45 -10.47
#